data_AF-A0A8J2LTZ4-F1
#
_entry.id   AF-A0A8J2LTZ4-F1
#
_cell.length_a   1.000
_cell.length_b   1.000
_cell.length_c   1.000
_cell.angle_alpha   90.00
_cell.angle_beta   90.00
_cell.angle_gamma   90.00
#
_symmetry.space_group_name_H-M   'P 1'
#
loop_
_entity.id
_entity.type
_entity.pdbx_description
1 polymer ?
#
loop_
_entity_poly.entity_id
_entity_poly.type
_entity_poly.pdbx_seq_one_letter_code
_entity_poly.pdbx_strand_id
1 'polypeptide(L)'
;EHSSTKTSYVIDDQSGTIDAVTYVGTDDGDSKAMVLMENTYGRVTGSLRTTKGGASNSKYIITFKVSPVLDMNEVISHGLEVLQVPMKLKKLKEQQTQKVGLSTSNNAGSSLSNSMIGNNLGETSIGAN
;
A
#
# COMPACT_ATOMS: atom_id res chain seq x y z
N GLU A 1 -19.00 25.92 21.34
CA GLU A 1 -17.62 25.74 20.83
C GLU A 1 -17.25 24.28 21.02
N HIS A 2 -16.85 23.57 19.95
CA HIS A 2 -16.36 22.20 20.05
C HIS A 2 -14.83 22.24 20.07
N SER A 3 -14.22 21.90 21.20
CA SER A 3 -12.76 21.76 21.32
C SER A 3 -12.36 20.34 20.90
N SER A 4 -11.33 20.21 20.06
CA SER A 4 -10.74 18.92 19.69
C SER A 4 -9.30 18.85 20.21
N THR A 5 -8.95 17.74 20.85
CA THR A 5 -7.58 17.50 21.33
C THR A 5 -6.80 16.74 20.27
N LYS A 6 -5.64 17.27 19.87
CA LYS A 6 -4.70 16.61 18.96
C LYS A 6 -3.58 15.98 19.76
N THR A 7 -3.35 14.69 19.56
CA THR A 7 -2.17 13.96 20.07
C THR A 7 -1.32 13.51 18.90
N SER A 8 0.00 13.66 18.99
CA SER A 8 0.94 13.29 17.93
C SER A 8 2.07 12.43 18.47
N TYR A 9 2.41 11.38 17.72
CA TYR A 9 3.49 10.45 18.01
C TYR A 9 4.42 10.37 16.81
N VAL A 10 5.72 10.19 17.08
CA VAL A 10 6.69 9.71 16.09
C VAL A 10 6.95 8.24 16.41
N ILE A 11 6.66 7.37 15.46
CA ILE A 11 6.82 5.92 15.60
C ILE A 11 8.10 5.51 14.88
N ASP A 12 8.96 4.75 15.56
CA ASP A 12 10.14 4.11 14.99
C ASP A 12 10.02 2.59 15.15
N ASP A 13 10.10 1.86 14.04
CA ASP A 13 10.05 0.39 14.00
C ASP A 13 11.36 -0.25 13.50
N GLN A 14 12.46 0.51 13.45
CA GLN A 14 13.77 0.16 12.86
C GLN A 14 13.79 0.12 11.32
N SER A 15 12.65 0.23 10.63
CA SER A 15 12.59 0.40 9.17
C SER A 15 12.54 1.86 8.73
N GLY A 16 12.29 2.76 9.68
CA GLY A 16 12.21 4.21 9.51
C GLY A 16 11.25 4.82 10.53
N THR A 17 11.00 6.12 10.38
CA THR A 17 10.10 6.86 11.26
C THR A 17 8.83 7.29 10.53
N ILE A 18 7.69 7.29 11.22
CA ILE A 18 6.43 7.82 10.68
C ILE A 18 5.64 8.61 11.72
N ASP A 19 5.04 9.71 11.27
CA ASP A 19 4.15 10.52 12.10
C ASP A 19 2.78 9.87 12.25
N ALA A 20 2.26 9.83 13.46
CA ALA A 20 0.90 9.37 13.77
C ALA A 20 0.15 10.43 14.56
N VAL A 21 -1.09 10.71 14.15
CA VAL A 21 -1.92 11.78 14.75
C VAL A 21 -3.29 11.23 15.13
N THR A 22 -3.71 11.51 16.36
CA THR A 22 -5.05 11.22 16.86
C THR A 22 -5.78 12.53 17.11
N TYR A 23 -7.02 12.63 16.63
CA TYR A 23 -7.93 13.74 16.92
C TYR A 23 -9.04 13.20 17.81
N VAL A 24 -9.20 13.76 19.01
CA VAL A 24 -10.26 13.40 19.95
C VAL A 24 -11.30 14.50 19.92
N GLY A 25 -12.54 14.15 19.57
CA GLY A 25 -13.68 15.05 19.66
C GLY A 25 -14.20 15.16 21.10
N THR A 26 -14.89 16.25 21.41
CA THR A 26 -15.57 16.44 22.70
C THR A 26 -16.88 15.65 22.82
N ASP A 27 -17.39 15.10 21.71
CA ASP A 27 -18.68 14.39 21.60
C ASP A 27 -18.52 12.85 21.48
N ASP A 28 -17.27 12.37 21.40
CA ASP A 28 -16.97 10.93 21.30
C ASP A 28 -17.03 10.30 22.71
N GLY A 29 -18.25 10.07 23.18
CA GLY A 29 -18.64 9.74 24.56
C GLY A 29 -18.03 8.52 25.27
N ASP A 30 -16.91 7.95 24.82
CA ASP A 30 -16.16 6.96 25.62
C ASP A 30 -14.71 6.71 25.16
N SER A 31 -14.20 7.46 24.18
CA SER A 31 -12.85 7.24 23.66
C SER A 31 -11.85 8.06 24.47
N LYS A 32 -11.58 7.68 25.72
CA LYS A 32 -10.38 8.17 26.42
C LYS A 32 -9.18 7.77 25.57
N ALA A 33 -8.61 8.72 24.85
CA ALA A 33 -7.39 8.49 24.10
C ALA A 33 -6.33 7.99 25.07
N MET A 34 -5.97 6.71 24.92
CA MET A 34 -4.91 6.13 25.70
C MET A 34 -3.60 6.78 25.25
N VAL A 35 -3.05 7.63 26.11
CA VAL A 35 -1.76 8.25 25.86
C VAL A 35 -0.67 7.23 26.21
N LEU A 36 0.06 6.78 25.19
CA LEU A 36 1.27 5.98 25.42
C LEU A 36 2.41 6.88 25.90
N MET A 37 3.20 6.36 26.85
CA MET A 37 4.46 6.98 27.23
C MET A 37 5.49 6.83 26.11
N GLU A 38 6.39 7.79 26.02
CA GLU A 38 7.54 7.73 25.12
C GLU A 38 8.39 6.49 25.39
N ASN A 39 9.14 6.03 24.38
CA ASN A 39 10.02 4.86 24.45
C ASN A 39 9.33 3.55 24.89
N THR A 40 8.03 3.43 24.62
CA THR A 40 7.25 2.22 24.90
C THR A 40 6.75 1.62 23.58
N TYR A 41 6.74 0.29 23.48
CA TYR A 41 6.14 -0.39 22.35
C TYR A 41 4.62 -0.25 22.37
N GLY A 42 4.07 0.15 21.23
CA GLY A 42 2.64 0.34 21.04
C GLY A 42 2.17 -0.21 19.70
N ARG A 43 0.95 -0.75 19.68
CA ARG A 43 0.26 -1.07 18.44
C ARG A 43 -0.61 0.12 18.05
N VAL A 44 -0.34 0.65 16.86
CA VAL A 44 -1.08 1.75 16.27
C VAL A 44 -1.93 1.22 15.13
N THR A 45 -3.20 1.57 15.11
CA THR A 45 -4.10 1.22 14.02
C THR A 45 -4.75 2.50 13.50
N GLY A 46 -4.61 2.72 12.20
CA GLY A 46 -4.90 4.01 11.57
C GLY A 46 -5.06 3.93 10.06
N SER A 47 -5.42 5.07 9.46
CA SER A 47 -5.46 5.26 8.01
C SER A 47 -4.19 5.98 7.55
N LEU A 48 -3.46 5.37 6.63
CA LEU A 48 -2.28 6.01 6.00
C LEU A 48 -2.74 7.12 5.05
N ARG A 49 -2.23 8.33 5.28
CA ARG A 49 -2.45 9.51 4.44
C ARG A 49 -1.12 9.97 3.85
N THR A 50 -1.21 10.68 2.74
CA THR A 50 -0.06 11.29 2.07
C THR A 50 -0.41 12.75 1.83
N THR A 51 0.42 13.66 2.33
CA THR A 51 0.27 15.08 2.04
C THR A 51 0.77 15.29 0.61
N LYS A 52 -0.15 15.66 -0.28
CA LYS A 52 0.18 16.04 -1.66
C LYS A 52 0.48 17.53 -1.69
N GLY A 53 1.74 17.89 -1.92
CA GLY A 53 2.18 19.28 -2.08
C GLY A 53 3.64 19.48 -1.69
N GLY A 54 4.50 19.73 -2.69
CA GLY A 54 5.94 19.97 -2.53
C GLY A 54 6.84 18.88 -3.13
N ALA A 55 8.16 19.08 -3.06
CA ALA A 55 9.19 18.17 -3.59
C ALA A 55 9.33 16.84 -2.79
N SER A 56 8.64 16.70 -1.65
CA SER A 56 8.64 15.49 -0.82
C SER A 56 7.21 15.11 -0.43
N ASN A 57 6.76 13.94 -0.88
CA ASN A 57 5.49 13.34 -0.45
C ASN A 57 5.65 12.76 0.96
N SER A 58 5.23 13.50 1.99
CA SER A 58 5.28 13.03 3.38
C SER A 58 4.05 12.18 3.70
N LYS A 59 4.26 11.02 4.32
CA LYS A 59 3.20 10.09 4.75
C LYS A 59 3.02 10.18 6.26
N TYR A 60 1.77 10.10 6.71
CA TYR A 60 1.43 10.08 8.13
C TYR A 60 0.19 9.21 8.37
N ILE A 61 0.03 8.72 9.59
CA ILE A 61 -1.08 7.87 10.01
C ILE A 61 -2.10 8.74 10.77
N ILE A 62 -3.36 8.71 10.35
CA ILE A 62 -4.46 9.17 11.20
C ILE A 62 -4.91 7.98 12.02
N THR A 63 -4.67 8.05 13.33
CA THR A 63 -4.84 6.93 14.24
C THR A 63 -6.25 6.90 14.81
N PHE A 64 -6.86 5.72 14.82
CA PHE A 64 -8.14 5.47 15.50
C PHE A 64 -7.97 4.66 16.79
N LYS A 65 -6.90 3.86 16.90
CA LYS A 65 -6.61 3.08 18.11
C LYS A 65 -5.11 3.05 18.36
N VAL A 66 -4.76 3.28 19.62
CA VAL A 66 -3.42 3.08 20.16
C VAL A 66 -3.55 2.18 21.38
N SER A 67 -2.72 1.14 21.47
CA SER A 67 -2.66 0.27 22.65
C SER A 67 -1.21 -0.12 22.97
N PRO A 68 -0.83 -0.23 24.24
CA PRO A 68 0.50 -0.68 24.62
C PRO A 68 0.67 -2.13 24.22
N VAL A 69 1.88 -2.50 23.85
CA VAL A 69 2.27 -3.90 23.69
C VAL A 69 2.70 -4.42 25.07
N LEU A 70 2.06 -5.49 25.52
CA LEU A 70 2.35 -6.10 26.82
C LEU A 70 3.24 -7.35 26.69
N ASP A 71 3.17 -8.02 25.55
CA ASP A 71 4.01 -9.17 25.22
C ASP A 71 4.84 -8.89 23.96
N MET A 72 6.16 -9.08 24.04
CA MET A 72 7.08 -8.90 22.91
C MET A 72 6.81 -9.86 21.75
N ASN A 73 6.14 -11.00 22.01
CA ASN A 73 5.68 -11.90 20.96
C ASN A 73 4.73 -11.20 19.98
N GLU A 74 3.99 -10.17 20.41
CA GLU A 74 3.14 -9.37 19.52
C GLU A 74 3.95 -8.61 18.47
N VAL A 75 5.12 -8.06 18.85
CA VAL A 75 6.01 -7.34 17.91
C VAL A 75 6.58 -8.29 16.88
N ILE A 76 7.06 -9.45 17.32
CA ILE A 76 7.63 -10.47 16.44
C ILE A 76 6.56 -11.00 15.48
N SER A 77 5.38 -11.32 16.01
CA SER A 77 4.24 -11.79 15.21
C SER A 77 3.83 -10.75 14.17
N HIS A 78 3.76 -9.48 14.55
CA HIS A 78 3.47 -8.40 13.61
C HIS A 78 4.53 -8.31 12.50
N GLY A 79 5.82 -8.44 12.82
CA GLY A 79 6.89 -8.50 11.82
C GLY A 79 6.70 -9.65 10.83
N LEU A 80 6.32 -10.85 11.30
CA LEU A 80 6.03 -11.99 10.44
C LEU A 80 4.80 -11.76 9.55
N GLU A 81 3.76 -11.11 10.07
CA GLU A 81 2.58 -10.73 9.30
C GLU A 81 2.91 -9.74 8.18
N VAL A 82 3.70 -8.71 8.48
CA VAL A 82 4.15 -7.70 7.51
C VAL A 82 4.92 -8.34 6.37
N LEU A 83 5.69 -9.40 6.62
CA LEU A 83 6.39 -10.15 5.57
C LEU A 83 5.43 -11.08 4.81
N GLN A 84 4.56 -11.79 5.52
CA GLN A 84 3.74 -12.84 4.93
C GLN A 84 2.55 -12.30 4.11
N VAL A 85 1.87 -11.26 4.59
CA VAL A 85 0.65 -10.70 3.99
C VAL A 85 0.90 -10.21 2.57
N PRO A 86 1.95 -9.41 2.26
CA PRO A 86 2.25 -9.00 0.90
C PRO A 86 2.55 -10.18 -0.03
N MET A 87 3.27 -11.20 0.45
CA MET A 87 3.56 -12.40 -0.35
C MET A 87 2.28 -13.16 -0.70
N LYS A 88 1.38 -13.35 0.26
CA LYS A 88 0.06 -13.97 0.04
C LYS A 88 -0.77 -13.14 -0.93
N LEU A 89 -0.81 -11.81 -0.76
CA LEU A 89 -1.54 -10.90 -1.64
C LEU A 89 -1.01 -10.94 -3.08
N LYS A 90 0.33 -11.02 -3.26
CA LYS A 90 0.95 -11.18 -4.58
C LYS A 90 0.51 -12.47 -5.26
N LYS A 91 0.57 -13.61 -4.55
CA LYS A 91 0.11 -14.90 -5.07
C LYS A 91 -1.36 -14.88 -5.48
N LEU A 92 -2.23 -14.26 -4.66
CA LEU A 92 -3.66 -14.12 -4.99
C LEU A 92 -3.90 -13.28 -6.24
N LYS A 93 -3.16 -12.17 -6.41
CA LYS A 93 -3.23 -11.34 -7.61
C LYS A 93 -2.78 -12.10 -8.85
N GLU A 94 -1.68 -12.85 -8.77
CA GLU A 94 -1.19 -13.68 -9.88
C GLU A 94 -2.20 -14.76 -10.30
N GLN A 95 -2.83 -15.44 -9.33
CA GLN A 95 -3.88 -16.42 -9.61
C GLN A 95 -5.13 -15.79 -10.25
N GLN A 96 -5.50 -14.57 -9.84
CA GLN A 96 -6.59 -13.82 -10.48
C GLN A 96 -6.25 -13.48 -11.94
N THR A 97 -5.03 -13.02 -12.22
CA THR A 97 -4.57 -12.73 -13.59
C THR A 97 -4.55 -13.99 -14.47
N GLN A 98 -4.12 -15.14 -13.93
CA GLN A 98 -4.12 -16.40 -14.67
C GLN A 98 -5.53 -16.94 -14.98
N LYS A 99 -6.51 -16.75 -14.08
CA LYS A 99 -7.91 -17.13 -14.35
C LYS A 99 -8.56 -16.29 -15.46
N VAL A 100 -8.22 -15.00 -15.59
CA VAL A 100 -8.71 -14.14 -16.68
C VAL A 100 -8.06 -14.51 -18.02
N GLY A 101 -6.81 -14.98 -18.01
CA GLY A 101 -6.14 -15.51 -19.21
C GLY A 101 -6.69 -16.87 -19.68
N LEU A 102 -7.27 -17.67 -18.79
CA LEU A 102 -7.83 -18.98 -19.11
C LEU A 102 -9.31 -18.91 -19.55
N SER A 103 -10.06 -17.88 -19.17
CA SER A 103 -11.47 -17.71 -19.59
C SER A 103 -11.65 -17.29 -21.06
N THR A 104 -10.57 -16.98 -21.78
CA THR A 104 -10.60 -16.77 -23.25
C THR A 104 -10.29 -18.05 -24.04
N SER A 105 -9.98 -19.17 -23.38
CA SER A 105 -9.69 -20.44 -24.04
C SER A 105 -10.90 -21.40 -23.95
N ASN A 106 -12.00 -21.02 -24.58
CA ASN A 106 -13.08 -21.95 -24.95
C ASN A 106 -13.59 -21.73 -26.38
N ASN A 107 -12.88 -20.96 -27.21
CA ASN A 107 -13.08 -20.99 -28.65
C ASN A 107 -11.82 -21.55 -29.32
N ALA A 108 -11.81 -22.88 -29.48
CA ALA A 108 -10.94 -23.56 -30.42
C ALA A 108 -11.28 -23.07 -31.83
N GLY A 109 -10.64 -21.98 -32.26
CA GLY A 109 -10.89 -21.40 -33.58
C GLY A 109 -10.59 -19.92 -33.69
N SER A 110 -9.38 -19.47 -33.35
CA SER A 110 -8.85 -18.23 -33.90
C SER A 110 -7.33 -18.21 -33.83
N SER A 111 -6.74 -18.72 -34.92
CA SER A 111 -5.53 -18.21 -35.56
C SER A 111 -4.34 -17.84 -34.66
N LEU A 112 -3.50 -18.84 -34.40
CA LEU A 112 -2.06 -18.62 -34.34
C LEU A 112 -1.55 -18.45 -35.78
N SER A 113 -1.45 -17.22 -36.28
CA SER A 113 -0.65 -16.87 -37.47
C SER A 113 -0.54 -15.34 -37.58
N ASN A 114 0.65 -14.81 -37.31
CA ASN A 114 1.31 -13.80 -38.14
C ASN A 114 2.72 -13.57 -37.60
N SER A 115 3.59 -14.52 -37.91
CA SER A 115 5.03 -14.26 -38.07
C SER A 115 5.31 -14.20 -39.57
N MET A 116 6.14 -13.27 -40.00
CA MET A 116 6.67 -13.09 -41.37
C MET A 116 5.70 -12.53 -42.44
N ILE A 117 5.65 -11.20 -42.56
CA ILE A 117 5.65 -10.58 -43.89
C ILE A 117 6.62 -9.39 -43.88
N GLY A 118 7.85 -9.68 -44.30
CA GLY A 118 8.73 -8.66 -44.84
C GLY A 118 8.20 -8.28 -46.22
N ASN A 119 8.00 -6.98 -46.43
CA ASN A 119 8.16 -6.29 -47.72
C ASN A 119 7.66 -4.84 -47.57
N ASN A 120 8.58 -3.94 -47.19
CA ASN A 120 8.73 -2.63 -47.83
C ASN A 120 9.77 -1.83 -47.05
N LEU A 121 10.98 -1.76 -47.58
CA LEU A 121 11.97 -0.68 -47.40
C LEU A 121 13.16 -1.05 -48.30
N GLY A 122 12.89 -1.06 -49.60
CA GLY A 122 13.88 -1.18 -50.67
C GLY A 122 13.98 0.17 -51.36
N GLU A 123 15.00 0.92 -50.97
CA GLU A 123 15.51 2.11 -51.60
C GLU A 123 16.02 1.77 -53.01
N THR A 124 15.46 2.38 -54.06
CA THR A 124 16.12 2.48 -55.38
C THR A 124 15.82 3.82 -56.04
N SER A 125 16.90 4.56 -56.25
CA SER A 125 17.13 5.72 -57.10
C SER A 125 16.76 5.52 -58.58
N ILE A 126 16.80 6.64 -59.34
CA ILE A 126 16.78 6.83 -60.83
C ILE A 126 15.38 7.32 -61.29
N GLY A 127 15.15 8.48 -61.90
CA GLY A 127 15.97 9.32 -62.79
C GLY A 127 15.31 9.37 -64.18
N ALA A 128 14.93 10.58 -64.63
CA ALA A 128 14.61 11.01 -66.02
C ALA A 128 13.44 10.32 -66.79
N ASN A 129 12.40 11.10 -67.14
CA ASN A 129 12.22 11.74 -68.47
C ASN A 129 11.03 12.71 -68.40
#